data_AF-A0A553US91-F1
#
_entry.id   AF-A0A553US91-F1
#
_cell.length_a   1.000
_cell.length_b   1.000
_cell.length_c   1.000
_cell.angle_alpha   90.00
_cell.angle_beta   90.00
_cell.angle_gamma   90.00
#
_symmetry.space_group_name_H-M   'P 1'
#
loop_
_entity.id
_entity.type
_entity.pdbx_description
1 polymer ?
#
loop_
_entity_poly.entity_id
_entity_poly.type
_entity_poly.pdbx_seq_one_letter_code
_entity_poly.pdbx_strand_id
1 'polypeptide(L)'
;MPSTQPAYKLLSLQLDISHKKAKALIDRGLVGLGGKPLRLARAKLPLDTHFSLLTPQRAGILYQDDHLLALNKSAHTESYALQRQHPPYQLLHRLDQGTSGVLLLATEPLYTQALQAFRQRKVYKEYLAVVQGVIKEPQTLKIPLRVQKSHRHFSKGFVKTYMDPKGQEAITHISPLATHKNYTLLKVVIKTGITHQIRAHLSAIKHPIMGDQLYGASPHPYLLLHAHKITLLGYALSAPIPPYFKEFDELLERDL
;
A
#
# COMPACT_ATOMS: atom_id res chain seq x y z
N MET A 1 -14.76 36.34 10.71
CA MET A 1 -14.30 34.95 10.43
C MET A 1 -13.76 34.94 9.01
N PRO A 2 -12.56 34.41 8.72
CA PRO A 2 -12.14 34.22 7.34
C PRO A 2 -13.17 33.38 6.60
N SER A 3 -13.50 33.76 5.37
CA SER A 3 -14.38 32.97 4.52
C SER A 3 -13.74 31.60 4.29
N THR A 4 -14.54 30.54 4.43
CA THR A 4 -14.07 29.17 4.25
C THR A 4 -14.94 28.43 3.25
N GLN A 5 -14.34 27.51 2.51
CA GLN A 5 -15.04 26.68 1.53
C GLN A 5 -14.56 25.22 1.63
N PRO A 6 -15.41 24.22 1.29
CA PRO A 6 -14.97 22.84 1.22
C PRO A 6 -13.76 22.65 0.30
N ALA A 7 -12.77 21.88 0.76
CA ALA A 7 -11.51 21.71 0.07
C ALA A 7 -11.64 21.20 -1.38
N TYR A 8 -12.61 20.33 -1.68
CA TYR A 8 -12.85 19.86 -3.05
C TYR A 8 -13.31 20.98 -4.00
N LYS A 9 -13.98 22.04 -3.49
CA LYS A 9 -14.38 23.20 -4.30
C LYS A 9 -13.18 24.08 -4.58
N LEU A 10 -12.38 24.37 -3.55
CA LEU A 10 -11.15 25.15 -3.70
C LEU A 10 -10.17 24.46 -4.66
N LEU A 11 -9.98 23.14 -4.52
CA LEU A 11 -9.13 22.37 -5.42
C LEU A 11 -9.68 22.32 -6.85
N SER A 12 -11.01 22.22 -6.99
CA SER A 12 -11.70 22.24 -8.28
C SER A 12 -11.46 23.56 -9.03
N LEU A 13 -11.50 24.68 -8.31
CA LEU A 13 -11.15 26.00 -8.84
C LEU A 13 -9.66 26.12 -9.18
N GLN A 14 -8.77 25.67 -8.28
CA GLN A 14 -7.33 25.77 -8.49
C GLN A 14 -6.85 24.99 -9.73
N LEU A 15 -7.42 23.82 -9.99
CA LEU A 15 -6.97 22.91 -11.06
C LEU A 15 -7.85 22.93 -12.30
N ASP A 16 -8.91 23.74 -12.30
CA ASP A 16 -9.94 23.76 -13.35
C ASP A 16 -10.48 22.34 -13.68
N ILE A 17 -10.96 21.64 -12.65
CA ILE A 17 -11.49 20.28 -12.76
C ILE A 17 -12.86 20.15 -12.11
N SER A 18 -13.66 19.14 -12.49
CA SER A 18 -14.94 18.89 -11.84
C SER A 18 -14.81 18.59 -10.34
N HIS A 19 -15.83 18.97 -9.54
CA HIS A 19 -15.91 18.62 -8.12
C HIS A 19 -15.73 17.11 -7.85
N LYS A 20 -16.25 16.25 -8.74
CA LYS A 20 -16.11 14.80 -8.65
C LYS A 20 -14.64 14.38 -8.79
N LYS A 21 -13.91 14.97 -9.74
CA LYS A 21 -12.48 14.71 -9.96
C LYS A 21 -11.64 15.25 -8.81
N ALA A 22 -11.90 16.47 -8.35
CA ALA A 22 -11.23 17.06 -7.18
C ALA A 22 -11.42 16.20 -5.92
N LYS A 23 -12.66 15.78 -5.64
CA LYS A 23 -12.95 14.85 -4.54
C LYS A 23 -12.18 13.53 -4.69
N ALA A 24 -12.14 12.96 -5.89
CA ALA A 24 -11.40 11.72 -6.15
C ALA A 24 -9.90 11.87 -5.92
N LEU A 25 -9.28 13.01 -6.28
CA LEU A 25 -7.87 13.27 -6.01
C LEU A 25 -7.58 13.36 -4.51
N ILE A 26 -8.42 14.08 -3.75
CA ILE A 26 -8.30 14.19 -2.29
C ILE A 26 -8.52 12.82 -1.61
N ASP A 27 -9.57 12.10 -2.01
CA ASP A 27 -9.89 10.78 -1.45
C ASP A 27 -8.76 9.75 -1.74
N ARG A 28 -8.07 9.88 -2.89
CA ARG A 28 -6.87 9.08 -3.23
C ARG A 28 -5.62 9.53 -2.48
N GLY A 29 -5.66 10.65 -1.75
CA GLY A 29 -4.51 11.23 -1.05
C GLY A 29 -3.47 11.81 -1.99
N LEU A 30 -3.86 12.24 -3.19
CA LEU A 30 -2.97 12.85 -4.19
C LEU A 30 -2.86 14.37 -4.07
N VAL A 31 -3.42 14.93 -2.99
CA VAL A 31 -3.51 16.37 -2.76
C VAL A 31 -2.90 16.63 -1.39
N GLY A 32 -2.04 17.64 -1.27
CA GLY A 32 -1.40 18.03 -0.02
C GLY A 32 -1.57 19.51 0.29
N LEU A 33 -1.40 19.87 1.56
CA LEU A 33 -1.43 21.22 2.10
C LEU A 33 -0.25 21.36 3.07
N GLY A 34 0.66 22.32 2.80
CA GLY A 34 1.87 22.52 3.62
C GLY A 34 2.72 21.26 3.78
N GLY A 35 2.90 20.49 2.69
CA GLY A 35 3.65 19.23 2.70
C GLY A 35 2.92 18.02 3.33
N LYS A 36 1.71 18.20 3.85
CA LYS A 36 0.92 17.12 4.48
C LYS A 36 -0.24 16.68 3.57
N PRO A 37 -0.55 15.37 3.46
CA PRO A 37 -1.66 14.91 2.64
C PRO A 37 -3.01 15.41 3.14
N LEU A 38 -3.81 15.98 2.23
CA LEU A 38 -5.20 16.31 2.44
C LEU A 38 -6.07 15.09 2.10
N ARG A 39 -6.91 14.68 3.05
CA ARG A 39 -7.76 13.47 2.93
C ARG A 39 -9.25 13.75 3.03
N LEU A 40 -9.64 14.90 3.61
CA LEU A 40 -11.03 15.28 3.81
C LEU A 40 -11.46 16.27 2.73
N ALA A 41 -12.05 15.75 1.66
CA ALA A 41 -12.58 16.56 0.57
C ALA A 41 -13.53 17.67 1.07
N ARG A 42 -14.28 17.40 2.15
CA ARG A 42 -15.28 18.31 2.72
C ARG A 42 -14.75 19.19 3.88
N ALA A 43 -13.47 19.12 4.24
CA ALA A 43 -12.91 20.02 5.23
C ALA A 43 -13.05 21.48 4.77
N LYS A 44 -13.49 22.37 5.65
CA LYS A 44 -13.60 23.80 5.36
C LYS A 44 -12.22 24.43 5.54
N LEU A 45 -11.70 25.04 4.49
CA LEU A 45 -10.38 25.67 4.46
C LEU A 45 -10.51 27.14 4.01
N PRO A 46 -9.54 28.01 4.38
CA PRO A 46 -9.47 29.39 3.89
C PRO A 46 -9.48 29.48 2.37
N LEU A 47 -10.06 30.54 1.80
CA LEU A 47 -10.17 30.71 0.34
C LEU A 47 -8.82 30.83 -0.38
N ASP A 48 -7.79 31.33 0.31
CA ASP A 48 -6.41 31.48 -0.16
C ASP A 48 -5.58 30.19 -0.01
N THR A 49 -6.22 29.06 0.31
CA THR A 49 -5.52 27.78 0.42
C THR A 49 -4.94 27.33 -0.92
N HIS A 50 -3.63 27.14 -0.95
CA HIS A 50 -2.93 26.53 -2.08
C HIS A 50 -2.66 25.04 -1.82
N PHE A 51 -3.11 24.20 -2.75
CA PHE A 51 -2.88 22.75 -2.73
C PHE A 51 -1.65 22.38 -3.56
N SER A 52 -0.92 21.37 -3.08
CA SER A 52 0.11 20.67 -3.84
C SER A 52 -0.45 19.36 -4.39
N LEU A 53 -0.04 18.96 -5.59
CA LEU A 53 -0.38 17.66 -6.16
C LEU A 53 0.77 16.69 -5.96
N LEU A 54 0.43 15.49 -5.47
CA LEU A 54 1.31 14.34 -5.53
C LEU A 54 1.04 13.65 -6.87
N THR A 55 2.00 13.72 -7.79
CA THR A 55 1.92 12.96 -9.04
C THR A 55 2.35 11.52 -8.73
N PRO A 56 1.44 10.52 -8.76
CA PRO A 56 1.85 9.14 -8.54
C PRO A 56 2.74 8.69 -9.70
N GLN A 57 3.83 7.99 -9.38
CA GLN A 57 4.65 7.32 -10.38
C GLN A 57 3.75 6.45 -11.25
N ARG A 58 3.91 6.47 -12.57
CA ARG A 58 3.13 5.56 -13.43
C ARG A 58 3.55 4.12 -13.14
N ALA A 59 2.59 3.21 -13.13
CA ALA A 59 2.92 1.79 -13.03
C ALA A 59 3.74 1.38 -14.25
N GLY A 60 4.89 0.76 -14.03
CA GLY A 60 5.77 0.25 -15.08
C GLY A 60 5.60 -1.25 -15.26
N ILE A 61 5.94 -1.77 -16.44
CA ILE A 61 6.07 -3.21 -16.66
C ILE A 61 7.44 -3.64 -16.10
N LEU A 62 7.45 -4.62 -15.20
CA LEU A 62 8.66 -5.24 -14.66
C LEU A 62 9.09 -6.44 -15.49
N TYR A 63 8.11 -7.19 -15.98
CA TYR A 63 8.31 -8.40 -16.77
C TYR A 63 7.03 -8.69 -17.54
N GLN A 64 7.19 -9.22 -18.75
CA GLN A 64 6.08 -9.70 -19.55
C GLN A 64 6.53 -10.87 -20.42
N ASP A 65 5.76 -11.95 -20.39
CA ASP A 65 5.77 -13.01 -21.41
C ASP A 65 4.34 -13.31 -21.88
N ASP A 66 4.18 -14.40 -22.64
CA ASP A 66 2.90 -14.82 -23.22
C ASP A 66 1.80 -15.03 -22.16
N HIS A 67 2.18 -15.42 -20.94
CA HIS A 67 1.24 -15.84 -19.90
C HIS A 67 1.28 -15.00 -18.63
N LEU A 68 2.37 -14.28 -18.36
CA LEU A 68 2.59 -13.51 -17.15
C LEU A 68 2.87 -12.05 -17.47
N LEU A 69 2.21 -11.15 -16.73
CA LEU A 69 2.50 -9.73 -16.69
C LEU A 69 2.79 -9.33 -15.25
N ALA A 70 3.98 -8.82 -15.00
CA ALA A 70 4.38 -8.26 -13.72
C ALA A 70 4.46 -6.74 -13.82
N LEU A 71 3.73 -6.05 -12.96
CA LEU A 71 3.70 -4.59 -12.90
C LEU A 71 4.38 -4.08 -11.63
N ASN A 72 5.11 -2.97 -11.75
CA ASN A 72 5.50 -2.15 -10.61
C ASN A 72 4.31 -1.25 -10.24
N LYS A 73 3.42 -1.74 -9.37
CA LYS A 73 2.25 -0.97 -8.95
C LYS A 73 2.70 0.23 -8.13
N SER A 74 2.33 1.42 -8.57
CA SER A 74 2.54 2.63 -7.78
C SER A 74 1.68 2.65 -6.52
N ALA A 75 2.13 3.39 -5.49
CA ALA A 75 1.27 3.77 -4.40
C ALA A 75 0.07 4.60 -4.91
N HIS A 76 -1.04 4.53 -4.18
CA HIS A 76 -2.32 5.21 -4.47
C HIS A 76 -3.09 4.69 -5.69
N THR A 77 -2.59 3.63 -6.35
CA THR A 77 -3.26 2.95 -7.48
C THR A 77 -3.97 1.68 -7.03
N GLU A 78 -5.22 1.48 -7.45
CA GLU A 78 -5.99 0.27 -7.15
C GLU A 78 -5.59 -0.89 -8.08
N SER A 79 -5.37 -2.10 -7.56
CA SER A 79 -4.94 -3.27 -8.34
C SER A 79 -5.89 -3.58 -9.52
N TYR A 80 -7.21 -3.57 -9.30
CA TYR A 80 -8.20 -3.82 -10.35
C TYR A 80 -8.24 -2.72 -11.42
N ALA A 81 -7.80 -1.49 -11.11
CA ALA A 81 -7.71 -0.45 -12.12
C ALA A 81 -6.61 -0.77 -13.14
N LEU A 82 -5.48 -1.34 -12.69
CA LEU A 82 -4.43 -1.81 -13.60
C LEU A 82 -4.90 -3.00 -14.42
N GLN A 83 -5.59 -3.98 -13.84
CA GLN A 83 -6.13 -5.12 -14.63
C GLN A 83 -6.97 -4.66 -15.82
N ARG A 84 -7.87 -3.69 -15.61
CA ARG A 84 -8.72 -3.16 -16.69
C ARG A 84 -7.95 -2.49 -17.83
N GLN A 85 -6.71 -2.06 -17.57
CA GLN A 85 -5.84 -1.44 -18.56
C GLN A 85 -5.02 -2.46 -19.36
N HIS A 86 -5.00 -3.73 -18.93
CA HIS A 86 -4.17 -4.79 -19.51
C HIS A 86 -4.98 -6.06 -19.85
N PRO A 87 -6.03 -5.99 -20.68
CA PRO A 87 -6.61 -7.21 -21.25
C PRO A 87 -5.56 -7.94 -22.12
N PRO A 88 -5.53 -9.28 -22.16
CA PRO A 88 -6.46 -10.24 -21.55
C PRO A 88 -6.06 -10.73 -20.15
N TYR A 89 -5.09 -10.08 -19.49
CA TYR A 89 -4.54 -10.55 -18.21
C TYR A 89 -5.52 -10.40 -17.03
N GLN A 90 -5.48 -11.35 -16.10
CA GLN A 90 -6.28 -11.38 -14.87
C GLN A 90 -5.40 -11.33 -13.62
N LEU A 91 -5.84 -10.64 -12.56
CA LEU A 91 -5.06 -10.50 -11.32
C LEU A 91 -4.88 -11.84 -10.60
N LEU A 92 -3.63 -12.18 -10.32
CA LEU A 92 -3.29 -13.34 -9.47
C LEU A 92 -3.43 -13.02 -7.98
N HIS A 93 -3.15 -11.78 -7.61
CA HIS A 93 -3.29 -11.29 -6.24
C HIS A 93 -3.54 -9.78 -6.24
N ARG A 94 -3.85 -9.24 -5.05
CA ARG A 94 -4.07 -7.80 -4.85
C ARG A 94 -3.03 -7.23 -3.89
N LEU A 95 -2.71 -5.96 -4.12
CA LEU A 95 -2.07 -5.09 -3.15
C LEU A 95 -3.10 -4.05 -2.68
N ASP A 96 -2.95 -3.58 -1.44
CA ASP A 96 -3.71 -2.43 -0.94
C ASP A 96 -3.45 -1.20 -1.83
N GLN A 97 -4.40 -0.27 -1.87
CA GLN A 97 -4.28 0.93 -2.70
C GLN A 97 -2.99 1.72 -2.36
N GLY A 98 -2.65 1.84 -1.08
CA GLY A 98 -1.45 2.55 -0.61
C GLY A 98 -0.15 1.76 -0.79
N THR A 99 -0.19 0.43 -0.88
CA THR A 99 1.00 -0.42 -1.03
C THR A 99 1.53 -0.35 -2.44
N SER A 100 2.85 -0.24 -2.61
CA SER A 100 3.51 -0.25 -3.93
C SER A 100 4.17 -1.60 -4.23
N GLY A 101 4.71 -1.80 -5.43
CA GLY A 101 5.57 -2.95 -5.76
C GLY A 101 4.94 -3.99 -6.68
N VAL A 102 5.49 -5.21 -6.67
CA VAL A 102 5.17 -6.25 -7.66
C VAL A 102 3.69 -6.65 -7.58
N LEU A 103 2.99 -6.51 -8.72
CA LEU A 103 1.63 -6.97 -8.93
C LEU A 103 1.61 -7.92 -10.13
N LEU A 104 1.20 -9.16 -9.90
CA LEU A 104 1.14 -10.17 -10.97
C LEU A 104 -0.26 -10.30 -11.55
N LEU A 105 -0.32 -10.32 -12.88
CA LEU A 105 -1.47 -10.69 -13.67
C LEU A 105 -1.06 -11.83 -14.62
N ALA A 106 -2.00 -12.70 -14.98
CA ALA A 106 -1.74 -13.82 -15.86
C ALA A 106 -2.91 -14.12 -16.79
N THR A 107 -2.63 -14.79 -17.90
CA THR A 107 -3.61 -15.44 -18.76
C THR A 107 -3.64 -16.94 -18.47
N GLU A 108 -4.61 -17.66 -19.03
CA GLU A 108 -4.59 -19.13 -18.98
C GLU A 108 -3.46 -19.68 -19.86
N PRO A 109 -2.85 -20.83 -19.50
CA PRO A 109 -3.17 -21.70 -18.37
C PRO A 109 -2.47 -21.32 -17.05
N LEU A 110 -1.53 -20.36 -17.09
CA LEU A 110 -0.73 -19.98 -15.92
C LEU A 110 -1.60 -19.45 -14.78
N TYR A 111 -2.69 -18.74 -15.09
CA TYR A 111 -3.63 -18.20 -14.12
C TYR A 111 -4.15 -19.28 -13.16
N THR A 112 -4.66 -20.39 -13.69
CA THR A 112 -5.19 -21.48 -12.86
C THR A 112 -4.10 -22.13 -11.98
N GLN A 113 -2.92 -22.39 -12.54
CA GLN A 113 -1.79 -22.96 -11.79
C GLN A 113 -1.33 -22.04 -10.66
N ALA A 114 -1.24 -20.74 -10.96
CA ALA A 114 -0.85 -19.72 -10.00
C ALA A 114 -1.85 -19.64 -8.85
N LEU A 115 -3.16 -19.60 -9.13
CA LEU A 115 -4.18 -19.59 -8.07
C LEU A 115 -4.09 -20.82 -7.16
N GLN A 116 -3.79 -22.00 -7.71
CA GLN A 116 -3.56 -23.20 -6.91
C GLN A 116 -2.31 -23.05 -6.02
N ALA A 117 -1.21 -22.52 -6.55
CA ALA A 117 -0.01 -22.26 -5.76
C ALA A 117 -0.26 -21.24 -4.62
N PHE A 118 -1.04 -20.17 -4.87
CA PHE A 118 -1.47 -19.23 -3.83
C PHE A 118 -2.30 -19.92 -2.73
N ARG A 119 -3.27 -20.77 -3.11
CA ARG A 119 -4.09 -21.54 -2.16
C ARG A 119 -3.24 -22.50 -1.31
N GLN A 120 -2.25 -23.14 -1.92
CA GLN A 120 -1.31 -24.05 -1.25
C GLN A 120 -0.19 -23.32 -0.49
N ARG A 121 -0.19 -21.97 -0.47
CA ARG A 121 0.87 -21.14 0.14
C ARG A 121 2.28 -21.42 -0.44
N LYS A 122 2.35 -21.91 -1.68
CA LYS A 122 3.58 -22.15 -2.45
C LYS A 122 4.05 -20.90 -3.20
N VAL A 123 3.99 -19.76 -2.53
CA VAL A 123 4.37 -18.47 -3.10
C VAL A 123 5.23 -17.74 -2.08
N TYR A 124 6.43 -17.35 -2.48
CA TYR A 124 7.27 -16.47 -1.66
C TYR A 124 6.83 -15.03 -1.89
N LYS A 125 6.54 -14.29 -0.81
CA LYS A 125 6.15 -12.88 -0.87
C LYS A 125 6.93 -12.11 0.18
N GLU A 126 7.72 -11.17 -0.29
CA GLU A 126 8.57 -10.32 0.52
C GLU A 126 8.24 -8.85 0.29
N TYR A 127 8.22 -8.11 1.38
CA TYR A 127 7.90 -6.69 1.42
C TYR A 127 8.98 -5.94 2.18
N LEU A 128 9.14 -4.67 1.83
CA LEU A 128 9.85 -3.69 2.63
C LEU A 128 8.82 -2.82 3.36
N ALA A 129 9.05 -2.58 4.64
CA ALA A 129 8.19 -1.74 5.46
C ALA A 129 9.01 -0.83 6.37
N VAL A 130 8.72 0.47 6.37
CA VAL A 130 9.29 1.40 7.36
C VAL A 130 8.29 1.56 8.51
N VAL A 131 8.70 1.18 9.72
CA VAL A 131 7.85 1.21 10.92
C VAL A 131 8.33 2.21 11.93
N GLN A 132 7.40 2.73 12.74
CA GLN A 132 7.73 3.49 13.95
C GLN A 132 8.38 2.60 15.00
N GLY A 133 9.32 3.15 15.76
CA GLY A 133 10.05 2.46 16.82
C GLY A 133 11.24 1.66 16.31
N VAL A 134 12.01 1.15 17.26
CA VAL A 134 13.21 0.33 17.01
C VAL A 134 12.87 -1.15 17.24
N ILE A 135 13.01 -1.96 16.20
CA ILE A 135 12.95 -3.43 16.29
C ILE A 135 14.37 -3.95 16.07
N LYS A 136 14.93 -4.63 17.07
CA LYS A 136 16.33 -5.07 17.07
C LYS A 136 16.54 -6.47 16.52
N GLU A 137 15.57 -7.36 16.73
CA GLU A 137 15.70 -8.79 16.43
C GLU A 137 14.65 -9.25 15.41
N PRO A 138 14.96 -10.26 14.59
CA PRO A 138 13.96 -10.96 13.78
C PRO A 138 12.86 -11.58 14.64
N GLN A 139 11.61 -11.53 14.16
CA GLN A 139 10.45 -12.06 14.89
C GLN A 139 9.45 -12.74 13.95
N THR A 140 8.69 -13.69 14.49
CA THR A 140 7.55 -14.28 13.78
C THR A 140 6.25 -13.92 14.48
N LEU A 141 5.38 -13.22 13.77
CA LEU A 141 4.06 -12.81 14.22
C LEU A 141 3.04 -13.85 13.75
N LYS A 142 2.55 -14.68 14.68
CA LYS A 142 1.47 -15.67 14.50
C LYS A 142 0.21 -15.21 15.21
N ILE A 143 -0.35 -14.11 14.74
CA ILE A 143 -1.45 -13.42 15.41
C ILE A 143 -2.70 -13.58 14.54
N PRO A 144 -3.74 -14.31 14.97
CA PRO A 144 -4.93 -14.48 14.14
C PRO A 144 -5.67 -13.14 13.91
N LEU A 145 -6.19 -12.97 12.70
CA LEU A 145 -6.75 -11.71 12.23
C LEU A 145 -8.18 -11.86 11.73
N ARG A 146 -9.05 -10.89 12.06
CA ARG A 146 -10.41 -10.81 11.52
C ARG A 146 -10.57 -9.54 10.69
N VAL A 147 -11.12 -9.71 9.48
CA VAL A 147 -11.46 -8.60 8.59
C VAL A 147 -12.85 -8.11 8.93
N GLN A 148 -12.98 -6.83 9.26
CA GLN A 148 -14.25 -6.15 9.44
C GLN A 148 -14.52 -5.24 8.26
N LYS A 149 -15.70 -5.45 7.67
CA LYS A 149 -16.24 -4.59 6.61
C LYS A 149 -17.40 -3.82 7.20
N SER A 150 -17.32 -2.49 7.20
CA SER A 150 -18.49 -1.66 7.53
C SER A 150 -19.13 -1.18 6.24
N HIS A 151 -20.37 -1.57 6.00
CA HIS A 151 -21.23 -0.91 5.02
C HIS A 151 -21.95 0.23 5.72
N ARG A 152 -21.43 1.47 5.60
CA ARG A 152 -22.26 2.65 5.85
C ARG A 152 -22.99 2.95 4.55
N HIS A 153 -24.32 2.99 4.59
CA HIS A 153 -25.23 3.11 3.45
C HIS A 153 -24.97 4.31 2.50
N PHE A 154 -24.05 5.24 2.82
CA PHE A 154 -23.76 6.43 2.01
C PHE A 154 -22.26 6.79 1.88
N SER A 155 -21.34 5.92 2.30
CA SER A 155 -19.89 6.10 2.12
C SER A 155 -19.24 4.80 1.66
N LYS A 156 -18.19 4.87 0.83
CA LYS A 156 -17.34 3.70 0.53
C LYS A 156 -17.04 2.99 1.85
N GLY A 157 -17.47 1.74 1.97
CA GLY A 157 -17.31 0.98 3.20
C GLY A 157 -15.86 0.96 3.64
N PHE A 158 -15.59 1.10 4.94
CA PHE A 158 -14.23 0.97 5.44
C PHE A 158 -13.96 -0.52 5.69
N VAL A 159 -12.78 -0.98 5.27
CA VAL A 159 -12.27 -2.30 5.60
C VAL A 159 -11.12 -2.10 6.58
N LYS A 160 -11.22 -2.70 7.76
CA LYS A 160 -10.15 -2.72 8.75
C LYS A 160 -9.99 -4.15 9.25
N THR A 161 -8.75 -4.54 9.45
CA THR A 161 -8.39 -5.84 10.02
C THR A 161 -7.85 -5.63 11.41
N TYR A 162 -8.28 -6.45 12.36
CA TYR A 162 -7.84 -6.38 13.75
C TYR A 162 -7.48 -7.77 14.29
N MET A 163 -6.80 -7.76 15.42
CA MET A 163 -6.45 -8.94 16.20
C MET A 163 -7.68 -9.61 16.78
N ASP A 164 -7.91 -10.87 16.45
CA ASP A 164 -9.03 -11.63 16.98
C ASP A 164 -8.59 -13.08 17.18
N PRO A 165 -8.60 -13.64 18.40
CA PRO A 165 -8.25 -15.04 18.64
C PRO A 165 -9.12 -16.03 17.85
N LYS A 166 -10.33 -15.63 17.45
CA LYS A 166 -11.24 -16.38 16.57
C LYS A 166 -11.14 -15.94 15.10
N GLY A 167 -10.07 -15.23 14.75
CA GLY A 167 -9.74 -14.77 13.41
C GLY A 167 -9.15 -15.89 12.55
N GLN A 168 -8.85 -15.55 11.30
CA GLN A 168 -8.10 -16.43 10.41
C GLN A 168 -6.62 -16.45 10.80
N GLU A 169 -5.98 -17.61 10.66
CA GLU A 169 -4.55 -17.74 10.87
C GLU A 169 -3.77 -16.76 9.97
N ALA A 170 -2.87 -15.99 10.58
CA ALA A 170 -2.02 -15.05 9.89
C ALA A 170 -0.57 -15.20 10.36
N ILE A 171 0.35 -15.38 9.42
CA ILE A 171 1.78 -15.60 9.72
C ILE A 171 2.63 -14.61 8.93
N THR A 172 3.41 -13.82 9.66
CA THR A 172 4.32 -12.80 9.13
C THR A 172 5.66 -12.91 9.83
N HIS A 173 6.73 -13.07 9.07
CA HIS A 173 8.10 -13.00 9.55
C HIS A 173 8.64 -11.61 9.28
N ILE A 174 9.25 -10.99 10.27
CA ILE A 174 9.89 -9.68 10.16
C ILE A 174 11.37 -9.81 10.50
N SER A 175 12.21 -9.12 9.75
CA SER A 175 13.64 -9.02 10.02
C SER A 175 14.04 -7.54 9.88
N PRO A 176 14.64 -6.92 10.92
CA PRO A 176 15.18 -5.58 10.78
C PRO A 176 16.33 -5.60 9.79
N LEU A 177 16.30 -4.66 8.84
CA LEU A 177 17.38 -4.43 7.88
C LEU A 177 18.21 -3.24 8.33
N ALA A 178 17.55 -2.16 8.73
CA ALA A 178 18.24 -0.96 9.19
C ALA A 178 17.39 -0.16 10.18
N THR A 179 18.04 0.69 10.96
CA THR A 179 17.37 1.63 11.86
C THR A 179 17.85 3.05 11.57
N HIS A 180 16.92 4.00 11.61
CA HIS A 180 17.23 5.43 11.49
C HIS A 180 16.37 6.20 12.48
N LYS A 181 17.01 6.93 13.41
CA LYS A 181 16.33 7.63 14.51
C LYS A 181 15.40 6.67 15.28
N ASN A 182 14.10 6.94 15.28
CA ASN A 182 13.09 6.12 15.94
C ASN A 182 12.25 5.32 14.92
N TYR A 183 12.87 4.87 13.83
CA TYR A 183 12.23 4.07 12.79
C TYR A 183 13.09 2.87 12.42
N THR A 184 12.43 1.80 11.98
CA THR A 184 13.09 0.58 11.49
C THR A 184 12.62 0.27 10.09
N LEU A 185 13.57 0.01 9.18
CA LEU A 185 13.29 -0.63 7.91
C LEU A 185 13.26 -2.15 8.12
N LEU A 186 12.15 -2.77 7.76
CA LEU A 186 11.93 -4.21 7.89
C LEU A 186 11.87 -4.89 6.52
N LYS A 187 12.52 -6.04 6.42
CA LYS A 187 12.12 -7.11 5.51
C LYS A 187 10.95 -7.85 6.14
N VAL A 188 9.88 -8.03 5.38
CA VAL A 188 8.65 -8.68 5.85
C VAL A 188 8.26 -9.79 4.89
N VAL A 189 8.21 -11.03 5.36
CA VAL A 189 7.80 -12.20 4.57
C VAL A 189 6.48 -12.74 5.11
N ILE A 190 5.46 -12.87 4.25
CA ILE A 190 4.15 -13.40 4.66
C ILE A 190 3.88 -14.78 4.08
N LYS A 191 3.38 -15.71 4.91
CA LYS A 191 2.90 -17.03 4.45
C LYS A 191 1.43 -17.02 4.07
N THR A 192 0.65 -16.16 4.71
CA THR A 192 -0.79 -15.96 4.47
C THR A 192 -1.03 -14.65 3.70
N GLY A 193 -2.28 -14.31 3.38
CA GLY A 193 -2.63 -13.16 2.53
C GLY A 193 -3.90 -12.45 2.96
N ILE A 194 -4.08 -12.23 4.26
CA ILE A 194 -5.27 -11.55 4.79
C ILE A 194 -5.25 -10.06 4.42
N THR A 195 -6.41 -9.45 4.21
CA THR A 195 -6.52 -8.00 3.96
C THR A 195 -5.83 -7.22 5.07
N HIS A 196 -4.96 -6.27 4.71
CA HIS A 196 -4.18 -5.46 5.65
C HIS A 196 -3.30 -6.26 6.64
N GLN A 197 -2.94 -7.51 6.35
CA GLN A 197 -2.25 -8.39 7.30
C GLN A 197 -0.99 -7.75 7.91
N ILE A 198 -0.05 -7.31 7.08
CA ILE A 198 1.22 -6.71 7.54
C ILE A 198 0.95 -5.49 8.42
N ARG A 199 0.03 -4.63 7.97
CA ARG A 199 -0.37 -3.39 8.65
C ARG A 199 -0.97 -3.67 10.02
N ALA A 200 -1.90 -4.63 10.11
CA ALA A 200 -2.54 -5.03 11.34
C ALA A 200 -1.54 -5.68 12.33
N HIS A 201 -0.68 -6.58 11.85
CA HIS A 201 0.36 -7.21 12.68
C HIS A 201 1.35 -6.20 13.26
N LEU A 202 1.91 -5.33 12.41
CA LEU A 202 2.88 -4.34 12.84
C LEU A 202 2.27 -3.31 13.80
N SER A 203 1.00 -2.92 13.58
CA SER A 203 0.25 -2.11 14.52
C SER A 203 -0.01 -2.81 15.86
N ALA A 204 -0.33 -4.11 15.83
CA ALA A 204 -0.58 -4.91 17.04
C ALA A 204 0.62 -4.99 17.98
N ILE A 205 1.84 -5.03 17.41
CA ILE A 205 3.09 -4.97 18.19
C ILE A 205 3.56 -3.54 18.47
N LYS A 206 2.71 -2.52 18.26
CA LYS A 206 2.99 -1.09 18.50
C LYS A 206 4.10 -0.49 17.60
N HIS A 207 4.32 -1.07 16.43
CA HIS A 207 5.25 -0.59 15.42
C HIS A 207 4.53 -0.35 14.08
N PRO A 208 3.52 0.53 14.01
CA PRO A 208 2.74 0.70 12.79
C PRO A 208 3.60 1.30 11.66
N ILE A 209 3.22 0.98 10.42
CA ILE A 209 3.94 1.40 9.22
C ILE A 209 3.79 2.91 9.02
N MET A 210 4.88 3.63 8.76
CA MET A 210 4.84 5.06 8.49
C MET A 210 3.88 5.38 7.32
N GLY A 211 3.05 6.41 7.49
CA GLY A 211 1.98 6.78 6.55
C GLY A 211 0.71 5.96 6.67
N ASP A 212 0.66 4.96 7.57
CA ASP A 212 -0.54 4.16 7.81
C ASP A 212 -1.55 4.86 8.72
N GLN A 213 -2.40 5.68 8.10
CA GLN A 213 -3.43 6.44 8.80
C GLN A 213 -4.52 5.56 9.44
N LEU A 214 -4.80 4.37 8.88
CA LEU A 214 -5.84 3.48 9.41
C LEU A 214 -5.43 2.84 10.74
N TYR A 215 -4.12 2.68 10.93
CA TYR A 215 -3.50 2.02 12.06
C TYR A 215 -2.70 2.98 12.96
N GLY A 216 -2.93 4.30 12.81
CA GLY A 216 -2.48 5.31 13.76
C GLY A 216 -1.00 5.71 13.67
N ALA A 217 -0.34 5.47 12.54
CA ALA A 217 1.08 5.81 12.38
C ALA A 217 1.33 7.31 12.15
N SER A 218 2.60 7.71 12.28
CA SER A 218 3.09 9.04 11.85
C SER A 218 2.63 9.35 10.43
N PRO A 219 2.19 10.59 10.16
CA PRO A 219 1.75 10.99 8.84
C PRO A 219 2.91 10.96 7.85
N HIS A 220 2.65 10.41 6.66
CA HIS A 220 3.55 10.44 5.52
C HIS A 220 2.71 10.43 4.22
N PRO A 221 3.17 11.07 3.13
CA PRO A 221 2.45 11.07 1.84
C PRO A 221 2.19 9.68 1.26
N TYR A 222 3.06 8.73 1.57
CA TYR A 222 2.98 7.35 1.11
C TYR A 222 2.86 6.41 2.29
N LEU A 223 2.09 5.33 2.12
CA LEU A 223 2.22 4.17 2.99
C LEU A 223 3.57 3.52 2.66
N LEU A 224 4.52 3.54 3.60
CA LEU A 224 5.85 2.96 3.40
C LEU A 224 5.82 1.44 3.54
N LEU A 225 5.03 0.80 2.66
CA LEU A 225 4.91 -0.63 2.46
C LEU A 225 5.04 -0.93 0.97
N HIS A 226 6.02 -1.74 0.62
CA HIS A 226 6.39 -2.04 -0.76
C HIS A 226 6.53 -3.56 -0.95
N ALA A 227 5.77 -4.15 -1.87
CA ALA A 227 5.89 -5.54 -2.28
C ALA A 227 7.16 -5.69 -3.14
N HIS A 228 8.28 -5.96 -2.48
CA HIS A 228 9.61 -5.88 -3.10
C HIS A 228 9.90 -7.10 -3.98
N LYS A 229 9.63 -8.31 -3.50
CA LYS A 229 9.99 -9.55 -4.21
C LYS A 229 8.89 -10.59 -4.12
N ILE A 230 8.65 -11.29 -5.22
CA ILE A 230 7.72 -12.42 -5.31
C ILE A 230 8.37 -13.57 -6.09
N THR A 231 8.19 -14.80 -5.60
CA THR A 231 8.58 -16.01 -6.33
C THR A 231 7.39 -16.96 -6.43
N LEU A 232 7.08 -17.35 -7.67
CA LEU A 232 5.90 -18.14 -8.01
C LEU A 232 6.19 -18.98 -9.26
N LEU A 233 6.01 -20.30 -9.21
CA LEU A 233 6.09 -21.19 -10.37
C LEU A 233 7.36 -20.98 -11.23
N GLY A 234 8.53 -20.82 -10.58
CA GLY A 234 9.81 -20.59 -11.27
C GLY A 234 10.10 -19.12 -11.61
N TYR A 235 9.10 -18.25 -11.62
CA TYR A 235 9.29 -16.82 -11.78
C TYR A 235 9.81 -16.20 -10.49
N ALA A 236 10.92 -15.45 -10.57
CA ALA A 236 11.47 -14.64 -9.48
C ALA A 236 11.51 -13.17 -9.93
N LEU A 237 10.65 -12.35 -9.32
CA LEU A 237 10.40 -10.98 -9.76
C LEU A 237 10.61 -10.01 -8.61
N SER A 238 11.22 -8.86 -8.90
CA SER A 238 11.43 -7.78 -7.93
C SER A 238 11.03 -6.43 -8.50
N ALA A 239 10.48 -5.57 -7.63
CA ALA A 239 10.23 -4.17 -7.95
C ALA A 239 11.37 -3.30 -7.37
N PRO A 240 11.82 -2.25 -8.10
CA PRO A 240 12.80 -1.31 -7.59
C PRO A 240 12.21 -0.55 -6.39
N ILE A 241 13.08 -0.23 -5.45
CA ILE A 241 12.71 0.50 -4.24
C ILE A 241 12.20 1.89 -4.66
N PRO A 242 11.00 2.31 -4.21
CA PRO A 242 10.45 3.59 -4.63
C PRO A 242 11.27 4.77 -4.07
N PRO A 243 11.44 5.88 -4.81
CA PRO A 243 12.22 7.04 -4.36
C PRO A 243 11.78 7.67 -3.03
N TYR A 244 10.56 7.41 -2.57
CA TYR A 244 10.07 7.89 -1.27
C TYR A 244 10.46 6.98 -0.09
N PHE A 245 11.29 5.96 -0.33
CA PHE A 245 12.02 5.21 0.69
C PHE A 245 13.43 5.78 0.93
N LYS A 246 13.86 6.79 0.16
CA LYS A 246 15.23 7.32 0.12
C LYS A 246 15.88 7.67 1.46
N GLU A 247 15.10 8.11 2.46
CA GLU A 247 15.62 8.35 3.82
C GLU A 247 16.23 7.07 4.46
N PHE A 248 15.95 5.90 3.88
CA PHE A 248 16.46 4.60 4.26
C PHE A 248 17.25 3.90 3.12
N ASP A 249 17.40 4.51 1.93
CA ASP A 249 18.18 3.94 0.82
C ASP A 249 19.68 3.92 1.15
N GLU A 250 20.20 4.97 1.82
CA GLU A 250 21.60 5.05 2.28
C GLU A 250 21.97 3.93 3.27
N LEU A 251 20.97 3.27 3.88
CA LEU A 251 21.16 2.15 4.80
C LEU A 251 21.04 0.79 4.12
N LEU A 252 20.44 0.72 2.93
CA LEU A 252 20.28 -0.51 2.16
C LEU A 252 21.50 -0.83 1.29
N GLU A 253 22.27 0.18 0.86
CA GLU A 253 23.53 -0.01 0.13
C GLU A 253 24.67 -0.58 0.99
N ARG A 254 24.46 -0.72 2.31
CA ARG A 254 25.46 -1.25 3.24
C ARG A 254 25.35 -2.76 3.51
N ASP A 255 24.21 -3.38 3.19
CA ASP A 255 23.89 -4.77 3.60
C ASP A 255 23.26 -5.64 2.48
N LEU A 256 23.30 -5.21 1.21
CA LEU A 256 22.97 -6.01 0.01
C LEU A 256 24.22 -6.20 -0.86
#